data_AF-A0A6I1MRL4-F1
#
_entry.id   AF-A0A6I1MRL4-F1
#
_cell.length_a   1.000
_cell.length_b   1.000
_cell.length_c   1.000
_cell.angle_alpha   90.00
_cell.angle_beta   90.00
_cell.angle_gamma   90.00
#
_symmetry.space_group_name_H-M   'P 1'
#
loop_
_entity.id
_entity.type
_entity.pdbx_description
1 polymer ?
#
loop_
_entity_poly.entity_id
_entity_poly.type
_entity_poly.pdbx_seq_one_letter_code
_entity_poly.pdbx_strand_id
1 'polypeptide(L)' 'MEENFEKVWQVVPEYWGEAPHPTLTGVGVTWLYGFQFEIKVIAKLPVAS' A
#
# COMPACT_ATOMS: atom_id res chain seq x y z
N MET A 1 13.59 -7.49 7.25
CA MET A 1 12.59 -6.43 6.97
C MET A 1 12.38 -6.27 5.47
N GLU A 2 13.47 -6.18 4.70
CA GLU A 2 13.42 -5.98 3.24
C GLU A 2 12.72 -7.11 2.47
N GLU A 3 12.94 -8.38 2.83
CA GLU A 3 12.40 -9.54 2.07
C GLU A 3 10.88 -9.55 1.89
N ASN A 4 10.13 -9.07 2.89
CA ASN A 4 8.66 -9.06 2.81
C ASN A 4 8.16 -7.82 2.06
N PHE A 5 8.86 -6.70 2.20
CA PHE A 5 8.52 -5.47 1.48
C PHE A 5 8.68 -5.65 -0.03
N GLU A 6 9.80 -6.22 -0.49
CA GLU A 6 10.05 -6.44 -1.91
C GLU A 6 8.99 -7.34 -2.55
N LYS A 7 8.61 -8.42 -1.87
CA LYS A 7 7.53 -9.33 -2.33
C LYS A 7 6.20 -8.61 -2.48
N VAL A 8 5.82 -7.79 -1.50
CA VAL A 8 4.57 -7.02 -1.56
C VAL A 8 4.64 -5.97 -2.66
N TRP A 9 5.77 -5.28 -2.80
CA TRP A 9 5.94 -4.21 -3.80
C TRP A 9 5.88 -4.69 -5.24
N GLN A 10 6.18 -5.96 -5.51
CA GLN A 10 5.98 -6.57 -6.83
C GLN A 10 4.50 -6.72 -7.19
N VAL A 11 3.62 -6.87 -6.20
CA VAL A 11 2.19 -7.15 -6.40
C VAL A 11 1.34 -5.88 -6.38
N VAL A 12 1.63 -4.94 -5.48
CA VAL A 12 0.82 -3.72 -5.28
C VAL A 12 0.52 -2.93 -6.57
N PRO A 13 1.46 -2.72 -7.51
CA PRO A 13 1.20 -1.93 -8.71
C PRO A 13 0.09 -2.49 -9.60
N GLU A 14 -0.11 -3.81 -9.61
CA GLU A 14 -1.17 -4.47 -10.39
C GLU A 14 -2.58 -4.04 -9.95
N TYR A 15 -2.71 -3.49 -8.74
CA TYR A 15 -3.97 -3.07 -8.14
C TYR A 15 -4.24 -1.57 -8.20
N TRP A 16 -3.35 -0.74 -8.77
CA TRP A 16 -3.56 0.72 -8.83
C TRP A 16 -4.53 1.17 -9.93
N GLY A 17 -4.82 0.33 -10.92
CA GLY A 17 -5.62 0.72 -12.09
C GLY A 17 -4.89 1.77 -12.95
N GLU A 18 -5.67 2.58 -13.66
CA GLU A 18 -5.12 3.62 -14.54
C GLU A 18 -4.62 4.84 -13.74
N ALA A 19 -3.67 5.56 -14.34
CA ALA A 19 -3.15 6.80 -13.76
C ALA A 19 -4.27 7.86 -13.57
N PRO A 20 -4.16 8.77 -12.58
CA PRO A 20 -3.02 8.99 -11.70
C PRO A 20 -2.92 7.99 -10.54
N HIS A 21 -1.72 7.43 -10.35
CA HIS A 21 -1.44 6.51 -9.25
C HIS A 21 -1.42 7.24 -7.89
N PRO A 22 -1.69 6.53 -6.78
CA PRO A 22 -1.62 7.12 -5.45
C PRO A 22 -0.19 7.53 -5.08
N THR A 23 -0.05 8.56 -4.26
CA THR A 23 1.21 8.88 -3.58
C THR A 23 1.43 7.92 -2.41
N LEU A 24 2.68 7.54 -2.16
CA LEU A 24 3.02 6.54 -1.13
C LEU A 24 4.17 6.98 -0.24
N THR A 25 4.14 6.49 1.00
CA THR A 25 5.20 6.65 2.00
C THR A 25 5.42 5.31 2.68
N GLY A 26 6.65 4.79 2.60
CA GLY A 26 7.06 3.57 3.30
C GLY A 26 7.73 3.92 4.63
N VAL A 27 7.29 3.29 5.72
CA VAL A 27 7.87 3.48 7.05
C VAL A 27 8.22 2.11 7.64
N GLY A 28 9.48 1.97 8.07
CA GLY A 28 9.90 0.80 8.81
C GLY A 28 9.49 0.88 10.28
N VAL A 29 8.74 -0.11 10.76
CA VAL A 29 8.36 -0.26 12.18
C VAL A 29 8.87 -1.58 12.76
N THR A 30 9.06 -1.63 14.07
CA THR A 30 9.55 -2.82 14.78
C THR A 30 8.45 -3.81 15.15
N TRP A 31 7.18 -3.43 15.02
CA TRP A 31 6.05 -4.26 15.41
C TRP A 31 4.76 -3.91 14.67
N LEU A 32 4.00 -4.94 14.30
CA LEU A 32 2.71 -4.87 13.58
C LEU A 32 1.74 -5.95 14.08
N TYR A 33 1.58 -6.16 15.39
CA TYR A 33 0.63 -7.14 15.96
C TYR A 33 0.71 -8.58 15.38
N GLY A 34 1.90 -9.02 14.95
CA GLY A 34 2.10 -10.34 14.34
C GLY A 34 1.96 -10.37 12.81
N PHE A 35 1.58 -9.26 12.17
CA PHE A 35 1.60 -9.09 10.72
C PHE A 35 2.99 -8.72 10.22
N GLN A 36 3.25 -9.05 8.96
CA GLN A 36 4.53 -8.80 8.28
C GLN A 36 4.53 -7.49 7.47
N PHE A 37 3.36 -6.93 7.16
CA PHE A 37 3.16 -5.72 6.39
C PHE A 37 1.79 -5.12 6.71
N GLU A 38 1.69 -3.79 6.73
CA GLU A 38 0.43 -3.06 6.88
C GLU A 38 0.37 -1.93 5.84
N ILE A 39 -0.79 -1.75 5.20
CA ILE A 39 -1.06 -0.63 4.30
C ILE A 39 -2.24 0.18 4.83
N LYS A 40 -2.02 1.48 4.99
CA LYS A 40 -3.07 2.44 5.34
C LYS A 40 -3.43 3.26 4.11
N VAL A 41 -4.70 3.23 3.74
CA VAL A 41 -5.20 3.86 2.50
C VAL A 41 -6.19 4.98 2.83
N ILE A 42 -6.10 6.08 2.08
CA ILE A 42 -7.12 7.14 2.05
C ILE A 42 -7.65 7.17 0.62
N ALA A 43 -8.96 6.95 0.45
CA ALA A 43 -9.62 6.98 -0.85
C ALA A 43 -10.75 8.02 -0.85
N LYS A 44 -10.97 8.64 -2.00
CA LYS A 44 -12.10 9.55 -2.23
C LYS A 44 -13.22 8.80 -2.91
N LEU A 45 -14.43 8.87 -2.36
CA LEU A 45 -15.62 8.32 -3.00
C LEU A 45 -16.07 9.21 -4.17
N PRO A 46 -16.66 8.63 -5.23
CA PRO A 46 -17.27 9.42 -6.28
C PRO A 46 -18.41 10.27 -5.71
N VAL A 47 -18.55 11.49 -6.21
CA VAL A 47 -19.72 12.31 -5.89
C VAL A 47 -20.88 11.71 -6.69
N ALA A 48 -21.92 11.25 -6.00
CA ALA A 48 -23.11 10.72 -6.68
C ALA A 48 -23.68 11.79 -7.63
N SER A 49 -24.00 11.38 -8.86
CA SER A 49 -24.70 12.22 -9.85
C SER A 49 -26.19 12.29 -9.53
#